data_AF-A0AAJ4AVF9-F1
#
_entry.id   AF-A0AAJ4AVF9-F1
#
_cell.length_a   1.000
_cell.length_b   1.000
_cell.length_c   1.000
_cell.angle_alpha   90.00
_cell.angle_beta   90.00
_cell.angle_gamma   90.00
#
_symmetry.space_group_name_H-M   'P 1'
#
loop_
_entity.id
_entity.type
_entity.pdbx_description
1 polymer ?
#
loop_
_entity_poly.entity_id
_entity_poly.type
_entity_poly.pdbx_seq_one_letter_code
_entity_poly.pdbx_strand_id
1 'polypeptide(L)'
;MKGQWIGVYTGSVDGKLMINVDETSTCYEAVTYIYPHNKDIPSSVAYLKTRDKSLEQELEANVVPIDPITGFPGQWKDIKKHYSDDIVHSDTSHIKLKLIGNKLNITSISDIGVELSSELEMPTKTDESKVIGQRMSWSEFKSHISDLTDSQYLYRGQKKDWRLRTTFHRGERYRISEFTRADVKQLHKRLSAITSHYFDLTVPEQNGAFFNLLQHHGYPTPLLDWSYSPYVAAFFAFRGWPINYSGEENVRIYLFNNKAWLDKYPQIQNIDPPYPHLSVMEFIAIDNPRLVPQQAITTVTNLDDIEAYILDKQEKDGIEYIKAIDISAKEREIAMSDLRFMGITAGSMFPSIDGVCEELRERNFVR
;
A
#
# COMPACT_ATOMS: atom_id res chain seq x y z
N MET A 1 20.69 -3.27 -3.52
CA MET A 1 19.55 -4.06 -4.04
C MET A 1 18.21 -3.72 -3.37
N LYS A 2 18.19 -3.02 -2.23
CA LYS A 2 16.97 -2.62 -1.51
C LYS A 2 15.91 -1.98 -2.41
N GLY A 3 14.67 -2.44 -2.29
CA GLY A 3 13.52 -1.97 -3.07
C GLY A 3 12.53 -3.09 -3.39
N GLN A 4 11.43 -2.70 -4.01
CA GLN A 4 10.53 -3.61 -4.72
C GLN A 4 10.92 -3.64 -6.20
N TRP A 5 10.92 -4.81 -6.81
CA TRP A 5 11.25 -5.03 -8.22
C TRP A 5 10.12 -5.83 -8.84
N ILE A 6 9.51 -5.31 -9.90
CA ILE A 6 8.38 -5.97 -10.58
C ILE A 6 8.67 -6.03 -12.06
N GLY A 7 8.42 -7.20 -12.68
CA GLY A 7 8.57 -7.36 -14.11
C GLY A 7 8.14 -8.75 -14.57
N VAL A 8 8.70 -9.17 -15.69
CA VAL A 8 8.44 -10.48 -16.30
C VAL A 8 9.68 -11.35 -16.26
N TYR A 9 9.48 -12.65 -16.34
CA TYR A 9 10.56 -13.63 -16.49
C TYR A 9 10.25 -14.57 -17.65
N THR A 10 11.30 -15.15 -18.21
CA THR A 10 11.24 -16.17 -19.27
C THR A 10 12.09 -17.38 -18.90
N GLY A 11 11.97 -18.48 -19.63
CA GLY A 11 12.78 -19.68 -19.42
C GLY A 11 12.01 -20.95 -19.80
N SER A 12 11.95 -21.92 -18.89
CA SER A 12 11.09 -23.10 -19.07
C SER A 12 9.60 -22.73 -19.02
N VAL A 13 9.26 -21.65 -18.31
CA VAL A 13 7.91 -21.08 -18.17
C VAL A 13 8.05 -19.57 -18.20
N ASP A 14 7.05 -18.88 -18.75
CA ASP A 14 6.97 -17.43 -18.73
C ASP A 14 5.96 -16.95 -17.67
N GLY A 15 6.25 -15.80 -17.06
CA GLY A 15 5.39 -15.25 -16.03
C GLY A 15 5.79 -13.87 -15.54
N LYS A 16 5.21 -13.50 -14.40
CA LYS A 16 5.52 -12.26 -13.68
C LYS A 16 6.33 -12.55 -12.44
N LEU A 17 7.22 -11.62 -12.11
CA LEU A 17 8.10 -11.69 -10.95
C LEU A 17 7.90 -10.43 -10.11
N MET A 18 7.79 -10.60 -8.79
CA MET A 18 7.79 -9.50 -7.83
C MET A 18 8.76 -9.83 -6.70
N ILE A 19 9.79 -9.02 -6.54
CA ILE A 19 10.85 -9.21 -5.54
C ILE A 19 10.84 -8.04 -4.57
N ASN A 20 10.66 -8.36 -3.29
CA ASN A 20 10.66 -7.40 -2.21
C ASN A 20 11.94 -7.57 -1.39
N VAL A 21 12.84 -6.58 -1.46
CA VAL A 21 14.18 -6.65 -0.86
C VAL A 21 14.32 -5.62 0.26
N ASP A 22 14.48 -6.10 1.48
CA ASP A 22 14.89 -5.28 2.63
C ASP A 22 16.42 -5.32 2.81
N GLU A 23 16.98 -4.24 3.33
CA GLU A 23 18.40 -4.17 3.70
C GLU A 23 18.56 -4.27 5.22
N THR A 24 19.43 -5.17 5.67
CA THR A 24 19.81 -5.31 7.08
C THR A 24 21.17 -4.65 7.33
N SER A 25 21.71 -4.79 8.55
CA SER A 25 23.06 -4.32 8.86
C SER A 25 24.15 -5.06 8.07
N THR A 26 23.95 -6.35 7.76
CA THR A 26 24.99 -7.22 7.18
C THR A 26 24.69 -7.73 5.77
N CYS A 27 23.42 -7.86 5.39
CA CYS A 27 23.00 -8.48 4.15
C CYS A 27 21.67 -7.91 3.63
N TYR A 28 21.20 -8.40 2.49
CA TYR A 28 19.84 -8.22 2.01
C TYR A 28 19.02 -9.46 2.34
N GLU A 29 17.75 -9.25 2.67
CA GLU A 29 16.78 -10.32 2.79
C GLU A 29 15.63 -10.03 1.84
N ALA A 30 15.21 -11.02 1.07
CA ALA A 30 14.22 -10.85 0.02
C ALA A 30 13.15 -11.92 0.03
N VAL A 31 11.97 -11.54 -0.45
CA VAL A 31 10.86 -12.43 -0.76
C VAL A 31 10.53 -12.24 -2.23
N THR A 32 10.57 -13.32 -3.00
CA THR A 32 10.34 -13.33 -4.43
C THR A 32 9.07 -14.10 -4.74
N TYR A 33 8.08 -13.43 -5.30
CA TYR A 33 6.85 -14.03 -5.80
C TYR A 33 6.96 -14.32 -7.29
N ILE A 34 6.76 -15.58 -7.63
CA ILE A 34 6.83 -16.13 -8.99
C ILE A 34 5.41 -16.47 -9.41
N TYR A 35 4.90 -15.77 -10.42
CA TYR A 35 3.52 -15.86 -10.86
C TYR A 35 3.45 -16.25 -12.35
N PRO A 36 3.37 -17.56 -12.66
CA PRO A 36 3.27 -18.05 -14.02
C PRO A 36 2.07 -17.48 -14.80
N HIS A 37 2.25 -17.29 -16.10
CA HIS A 37 1.14 -16.94 -16.99
C HIS A 37 0.15 -18.10 -17.14
N ASN A 38 0.67 -19.32 -17.27
CA ASN A 38 -0.14 -20.54 -17.27
C ASN A 38 -0.67 -20.82 -15.85
N LYS A 39 -2.00 -20.88 -15.71
CA LYS A 39 -2.68 -21.14 -14.42
C LYS A 39 -2.63 -22.60 -13.98
N ASP A 40 -2.25 -23.50 -14.87
CA ASP A 40 -2.00 -24.91 -14.55
C ASP A 40 -0.64 -25.12 -13.86
N ILE A 41 0.17 -24.07 -13.74
CA ILE A 41 1.46 -24.10 -13.06
C ILE A 41 1.33 -23.33 -11.72
N PRO A 42 1.76 -23.94 -10.60
CA PRO A 42 1.63 -23.30 -9.30
C PRO A 42 2.44 -22.02 -9.20
N SER A 43 1.80 -20.97 -8.68
CA SER A 43 2.52 -19.79 -8.22
C SER A 43 3.39 -20.16 -7.01
N SER A 44 4.52 -19.50 -6.86
CA SER A 44 5.50 -19.83 -5.84
C SER A 44 6.01 -18.58 -5.12
N VAL A 45 6.49 -18.77 -3.90
CA VAL A 45 7.28 -17.79 -3.17
C VAL A 45 8.66 -18.38 -2.87
N ALA A 46 9.70 -17.59 -3.07
CA ALA A 46 11.07 -17.94 -2.69
C ALA A 46 11.58 -16.97 -1.62
N TYR A 47 12.26 -17.50 -0.62
CA TYR A 47 12.86 -16.71 0.47
C TYR A 47 14.38 -16.68 0.29
N LEU A 48 14.95 -15.48 0.22
CA LEU A 48 16.37 -15.29 -0.07
C LEU A 48 17.03 -14.50 1.07
N LYS A 49 18.24 -14.90 1.40
CA LYS A 49 19.13 -14.16 2.28
C LYS A 49 20.51 -14.12 1.64
N THR A 50 20.98 -12.94 1.28
CA THR A 50 22.29 -12.78 0.66
C THR A 50 23.40 -13.00 1.68
N ARG A 51 24.60 -13.35 1.21
CA ARG A 51 25.75 -13.56 2.09
C ARG A 51 26.18 -12.25 2.77
N ASP A 52 26.12 -11.17 2.00
CA ASP A 52 26.55 -9.83 2.38
C ASP A 52 25.81 -8.77 1.53
N LYS A 53 26.33 -7.54 1.48
CA LYS A 53 25.77 -6.44 0.68
C LYS A 53 26.36 -6.33 -0.74
N SER A 54 27.15 -7.29 -1.20
CA SER A 54 27.71 -7.26 -2.55
C SER A 54 26.60 -7.35 -3.61
N LEU A 55 26.84 -6.72 -4.75
CA LEU A 55 25.86 -6.55 -5.83
C LEU A 55 25.73 -7.77 -6.73
N GLU A 56 26.52 -8.81 -6.48
CA GLU A 56 26.49 -10.08 -7.18
C GLU A 56 26.41 -11.18 -6.13
N GLN A 57 25.41 -12.06 -6.24
CA GLN A 57 25.12 -13.10 -5.26
C GLN A 57 24.81 -14.40 -5.99
N GLU A 58 25.24 -15.49 -5.40
CA GLU A 58 24.91 -16.85 -5.83
C GLU A 58 24.53 -17.62 -4.56
N LEU A 59 23.30 -18.13 -4.53
CA LEU A 59 22.72 -18.75 -3.33
C LEU A 59 21.61 -19.75 -3.68
N GLU A 60 21.34 -20.65 -2.75
CA GLU A 60 20.19 -21.55 -2.82
C GLU A 60 19.02 -20.94 -2.03
N ALA A 61 17.83 -20.94 -2.64
CA ALA A 61 16.60 -20.45 -2.02
C ALA A 61 15.59 -21.58 -1.85
N ASN A 62 14.88 -21.56 -0.73
CA ASN A 62 13.71 -22.43 -0.53
C ASN A 62 12.54 -21.84 -1.32
N VAL A 63 11.89 -22.69 -2.12
CA VAL A 63 10.74 -22.35 -2.94
C VAL A 63 9.51 -23.05 -2.36
N VAL A 64 8.43 -22.30 -2.17
CA VAL A 64 7.21 -22.80 -1.53
C VAL A 64 6.02 -22.54 -2.45
N PRO A 65 5.15 -23.54 -2.70
CA PRO A 65 3.98 -23.33 -3.54
C PRO A 65 2.95 -22.48 -2.83
N ILE A 66 2.22 -21.69 -3.61
CA ILE A 66 1.09 -20.90 -3.14
C ILE A 66 -0.18 -21.66 -3.49
N ASP A 67 -1.03 -21.85 -2.47
CA ASP A 67 -2.32 -22.49 -2.64
C ASP A 67 -3.21 -21.60 -3.54
N PRO A 68 -3.72 -22.13 -4.67
CA PRO A 68 -4.49 -21.33 -5.63
C PRO A 68 -5.87 -20.90 -5.10
N ILE A 69 -6.36 -21.53 -4.03
CA ILE A 69 -7.65 -21.22 -3.40
C ILE A 69 -7.46 -20.19 -2.29
N THR A 70 -6.49 -20.40 -1.39
CA THR A 70 -6.30 -19.53 -0.23
C THR A 70 -5.39 -18.33 -0.53
N GLY A 71 -4.52 -18.46 -1.54
CA GLY A 71 -3.51 -17.44 -1.88
C GLY A 71 -2.32 -17.40 -0.94
N PHE A 72 -2.20 -18.35 0.01
CA PHE A 72 -1.10 -18.40 0.98
C PHE A 72 -0.08 -19.50 0.63
N PRO A 73 1.20 -19.33 1.04
CA PRO A 73 2.19 -20.40 0.94
C PRO A 73 1.77 -21.64 1.75
N GLY A 74 1.99 -22.83 1.20
CA GLY A 74 1.59 -24.10 1.83
C GLY A 74 2.50 -25.26 1.47
N GLN A 75 2.12 -26.47 1.89
CA GLN A 75 2.87 -27.70 1.54
C GLN A 75 2.37 -28.27 0.21
N TRP A 76 3.30 -28.67 -0.67
CA TRP A 76 2.94 -29.19 -1.98
C TRP A 76 1.97 -30.38 -1.90
N LYS A 77 2.14 -31.29 -0.94
CA LYS A 77 1.25 -32.46 -0.75
C LYS A 77 -0.23 -32.08 -0.61
N ASP A 78 -0.54 -30.92 -0.01
CA ASP A 78 -1.90 -30.47 0.26
C ASP A 78 -2.48 -29.68 -0.92
N ILE A 79 -1.59 -29.06 -1.70
CA ILE A 79 -1.89 -28.20 -2.85
C ILE A 79 -1.97 -29.01 -4.17
N LYS A 80 -1.20 -30.10 -4.28
CA LYS A 80 -1.09 -30.96 -5.48
C LYS A 80 -2.44 -31.40 -6.04
N LYS A 81 -3.45 -31.62 -5.19
CA LYS A 81 -4.82 -31.98 -5.57
C LYS A 81 -5.51 -30.99 -6.53
N HIS A 82 -5.00 -29.76 -6.63
CA HIS A 82 -5.52 -28.71 -7.51
C HIS A 82 -4.87 -28.70 -8.90
N TYR A 83 -3.89 -29.58 -9.15
CA TYR A 83 -3.11 -29.63 -10.38
C TYR A 83 -3.14 -31.04 -10.97
N SER A 84 -2.90 -31.17 -12.28
CA SER A 84 -2.82 -32.46 -12.97
C SER A 84 -1.65 -33.30 -12.45
N ASP A 85 -1.73 -34.63 -12.59
CA ASP A 85 -0.80 -35.58 -11.99
C ASP A 85 0.67 -35.38 -12.41
N ASP A 86 0.91 -34.87 -13.62
CA ASP A 86 2.22 -34.57 -14.19
C ASP A 86 2.90 -33.31 -13.62
N ILE A 87 2.14 -32.40 -13.02
CA ILE A 87 2.69 -31.17 -12.44
C ILE A 87 3.46 -31.49 -11.15
N VAL A 88 4.69 -31.04 -11.04
CA VAL A 88 5.48 -31.10 -9.80
C VAL A 88 5.85 -29.69 -9.37
N HIS A 89 6.31 -29.56 -8.12
CA HIS A 89 6.76 -28.29 -7.56
C HIS A 89 8.16 -28.48 -7.01
N SER A 90 9.01 -27.47 -7.20
CA SER A 90 10.40 -27.43 -6.74
C SER A 90 10.47 -27.08 -5.26
N ASP A 91 11.31 -27.75 -4.48
CA ASP A 91 11.56 -27.35 -3.09
C ASP A 91 12.68 -26.31 -2.98
N THR A 92 13.67 -26.37 -3.87
CA THR A 92 14.79 -25.41 -3.90
C THR A 92 15.11 -24.89 -5.30
N SER A 93 15.79 -23.75 -5.35
CA SER A 93 16.35 -23.23 -6.58
C SER A 93 17.69 -22.55 -6.34
N HIS A 94 18.64 -22.83 -7.22
CA HIS A 94 19.93 -22.17 -7.27
C HIS A 94 19.80 -20.87 -8.05
N ILE A 95 20.08 -19.74 -7.40
CA ILE A 95 19.79 -18.40 -7.93
C ILE A 95 21.09 -17.61 -8.05
N LYS A 96 21.24 -16.90 -9.18
CA LYS A 96 22.24 -15.86 -9.40
C LYS A 96 21.55 -14.51 -9.51
N LEU A 97 21.98 -13.54 -8.71
CA LEU A 97 21.49 -12.18 -8.69
C LEU A 97 22.63 -11.22 -9.02
N LYS A 98 22.40 -10.26 -9.91
CA LYS A 98 23.39 -9.23 -10.23
C LYS A 98 22.75 -7.88 -10.49
N LEU A 99 23.08 -6.88 -9.67
CA LEU A 99 22.65 -5.50 -9.88
C LEU A 99 23.68 -4.76 -10.75
N ILE A 100 23.27 -4.35 -11.95
CA ILE A 100 24.09 -3.58 -12.89
C ILE A 100 23.36 -2.25 -13.16
N GLY A 101 23.91 -1.14 -12.67
CA GLY A 101 23.22 0.15 -12.75
C GLY A 101 21.87 0.11 -12.03
N ASN A 102 20.79 0.34 -12.76
CA ASN A 102 19.41 0.26 -12.28
C ASN A 102 18.71 -1.06 -12.62
N LYS A 103 19.44 -2.08 -13.08
CA LYS A 103 18.86 -3.35 -13.54
C LYS A 103 19.30 -4.52 -12.66
N LEU A 104 18.33 -5.23 -12.10
CA LEU A 104 18.53 -6.46 -11.34
C LEU A 104 18.37 -7.65 -12.29
N ASN A 105 19.50 -8.27 -12.64
CA ASN A 105 19.56 -9.49 -13.44
C ASN A 105 19.43 -10.70 -12.52
N ILE A 106 18.58 -11.63 -12.91
CA ILE A 106 18.24 -12.81 -12.14
C ILE A 106 18.25 -14.00 -13.08
N THR A 107 18.98 -15.04 -12.70
CA THR A 107 18.82 -16.37 -13.30
C THR A 107 18.67 -17.41 -12.21
N SER A 108 17.89 -18.44 -12.48
CA SER A 108 17.74 -19.54 -11.54
C SER A 108 17.46 -20.87 -12.23
N ILE A 109 17.88 -21.95 -11.59
CA ILE A 109 17.59 -23.32 -11.98
C ILE A 109 17.06 -24.04 -10.74
N SER A 110 15.87 -24.61 -10.82
CA SER A 110 15.30 -25.37 -9.70
C SER A 110 15.91 -26.77 -9.60
N ASP A 111 15.70 -27.42 -8.45
CA ASP A 111 16.01 -28.85 -8.21
C ASP A 111 15.37 -29.81 -9.24
N ILE A 112 14.20 -29.45 -9.79
CA ILE A 112 13.52 -30.18 -10.87
C ILE A 112 13.92 -29.70 -12.30
N GLY A 113 14.93 -28.84 -12.42
CA GLY A 113 15.47 -28.39 -13.71
C GLY A 113 14.67 -27.30 -14.43
N VAL A 114 13.79 -26.58 -13.72
CA VAL A 114 13.05 -25.44 -14.29
C VAL A 114 13.96 -24.21 -14.27
N GLU A 115 14.13 -23.61 -15.44
CA GLU A 115 14.96 -22.42 -15.64
C GLU A 115 14.11 -21.16 -15.67
N LEU A 116 14.63 -20.09 -15.07
CA LEU A 116 14.05 -18.75 -15.07
C LEU A 116 15.15 -17.71 -15.29
N SER A 117 14.88 -16.72 -16.13
CA SER A 117 15.71 -15.55 -16.39
C SER A 117 14.86 -14.28 -16.38
N SER A 118 15.37 -13.21 -15.76
CA SER A 118 14.69 -11.92 -15.71
C SER A 118 15.69 -10.78 -15.60
N GLU A 119 15.35 -9.66 -16.23
CA GLU A 119 16.02 -8.37 -16.04
C GLU A 119 14.96 -7.39 -15.52
N LEU A 120 15.04 -7.00 -14.25
CA LEU A 120 14.09 -6.10 -13.61
C LEU A 120 14.67 -4.69 -13.50
N GLU A 121 13.89 -3.69 -13.89
CA GLU A 121 14.30 -2.29 -13.73
C GLU A 121 13.92 -1.77 -12.35
N MET A 122 14.81 -0.97 -11.76
CA MET A 122 14.58 -0.33 -10.48
C MET A 122 13.45 0.69 -10.63
N PRO A 123 12.41 0.65 -9.78
CA PRO A 123 11.38 1.67 -9.80
C PRO A 123 11.97 3.05 -9.55
N THR A 124 11.36 4.08 -10.15
CA THR A 124 11.74 5.47 -9.93
C THR A 124 11.67 5.81 -8.43
N LYS A 125 12.80 6.19 -7.84
CA LYS A 125 12.90 6.56 -6.41
C LYS A 125 12.59 8.03 -6.15
N THR A 126 11.66 8.61 -6.90
CA THR A 126 11.18 9.96 -6.62
C THR A 126 9.96 9.87 -5.71
N ASP A 127 9.87 10.76 -4.74
CA ASP A 127 8.63 10.96 -3.98
C ASP A 127 7.65 11.87 -4.74
N GLU A 128 8.03 12.34 -5.93
CA GLU A 128 7.17 13.10 -6.83
C GLU A 128 6.03 12.24 -7.37
N SER A 129 4.82 12.79 -7.34
CA SER A 129 3.64 12.15 -7.92
C SER A 129 3.71 12.11 -9.45
N LYS A 130 3.29 10.98 -10.02
CA LYS A 130 3.06 10.79 -11.46
C LYS A 130 1.69 11.32 -11.89
N VAL A 131 0.76 11.47 -10.95
CA VAL A 131 -0.54 12.09 -11.20
C VAL A 131 -0.38 13.61 -11.28
N ILE A 132 -0.81 14.19 -12.39
CA ILE A 132 -0.80 15.64 -12.62
C ILE A 132 -1.94 16.27 -11.82
N GLY A 133 -1.61 17.27 -11.00
CA GLY A 133 -2.60 18.02 -10.23
C GLY A 133 -3.23 19.14 -11.05
N GLN A 134 -4.56 19.16 -11.12
CA GLN A 134 -5.30 20.31 -11.65
C GLN A 134 -5.29 21.44 -10.61
N ARG A 135 -4.74 22.60 -10.96
CA ARG A 135 -4.74 23.76 -10.06
C ARG A 135 -6.14 24.33 -9.92
N MET A 136 -6.58 24.54 -8.69
CA MET A 136 -7.85 25.18 -8.33
C MET A 136 -7.67 26.06 -7.10
N SER A 137 -8.43 27.15 -7.01
CA SER A 137 -8.69 27.84 -5.74
C SER A 137 -9.62 27.00 -4.85
N TRP A 138 -9.70 27.34 -3.57
CA TRP A 138 -10.63 26.71 -2.63
C TRP A 138 -12.09 26.84 -3.08
N SER A 139 -12.46 28.01 -3.64
CA SER A 139 -13.79 28.23 -4.20
C SER A 139 -14.09 27.36 -5.41
N GLU A 140 -13.12 27.20 -6.32
CA GLU A 140 -13.27 26.35 -7.50
C GLU A 140 -13.34 24.88 -7.10
N PHE A 141 -12.54 24.46 -6.12
CA PHE A 141 -12.62 23.13 -5.53
C PHE A 141 -14.02 22.85 -4.98
N LYS A 142 -14.58 23.74 -4.16
CA LYS A 142 -15.94 23.58 -3.61
C LYS A 142 -16.99 23.47 -4.73
N SER A 143 -16.91 24.32 -5.75
CA SER A 143 -17.81 24.27 -6.91
C SER A 143 -17.68 22.94 -7.64
N HIS A 144 -16.44 22.55 -7.95
CA HIS A 144 -16.14 21.31 -8.66
C HIS A 144 -16.66 20.08 -7.93
N ILE A 145 -16.45 20.00 -6.62
CA ILE A 145 -16.94 18.90 -5.79
C ILE A 145 -18.47 18.85 -5.78
N SER A 146 -19.14 20.00 -5.76
CA SER A 146 -20.62 20.06 -5.75
C SER A 146 -21.23 19.55 -7.06
N ASP A 147 -20.49 19.62 -8.17
CA ASP A 147 -20.92 19.12 -9.48
C ASP A 147 -20.65 17.60 -9.64
N LEU A 148 -19.83 17.00 -8.78
CA LEU A 148 -19.57 15.56 -8.79
C LEU A 148 -20.71 14.83 -8.08
N THR A 149 -21.18 13.73 -8.67
CA THR A 149 -22.19 12.87 -8.02
C THR A 149 -21.61 12.21 -6.76
N ASP A 150 -22.33 12.32 -5.64
CA ASP A 150 -21.90 12.08 -4.24
C ASP A 150 -21.29 10.70 -3.89
N SER A 151 -21.20 9.71 -4.78
CA SER A 151 -20.89 8.33 -4.37
C SER A 151 -19.83 7.57 -5.20
N GLN A 152 -19.07 8.25 -6.07
CA GLN A 152 -18.13 7.54 -6.96
C GLN A 152 -16.68 7.55 -6.46
N TYR A 153 -16.29 8.60 -5.74
CA TYR A 153 -14.88 8.89 -5.46
C TYR A 153 -14.53 8.71 -3.98
N LEU A 154 -13.29 8.27 -3.75
CA LEU A 154 -12.60 8.36 -2.48
C LEU A 154 -11.57 9.48 -2.53
N TYR A 155 -11.42 10.19 -1.43
CA TYR A 155 -10.60 11.39 -1.36
C TYR A 155 -9.43 11.21 -0.40
N ARG A 156 -8.26 11.68 -0.78
CA ARG A 156 -7.08 11.69 0.10
C ARG A 156 -6.35 13.01 0.03
N GLY A 157 -6.33 13.71 1.16
CA GLY A 157 -5.56 14.94 1.31
C GLY A 157 -4.12 14.70 1.70
N GLN A 158 -3.21 15.45 1.09
CA GLN A 158 -1.80 15.47 1.43
C GLN A 158 -1.29 16.89 1.51
N LYS A 159 -0.36 17.10 2.46
CA LYS A 159 0.27 18.40 2.67
C LYS A 159 0.99 18.91 1.42
N LYS A 160 1.57 17.99 0.63
CA LYS A 160 2.28 18.24 -0.63
C LYS A 160 1.89 17.21 -1.69
N ASP A 161 2.36 17.43 -2.90
CA ASP A 161 2.20 16.61 -4.11
C ASP A 161 3.01 15.30 -4.12
N TRP A 162 3.23 14.70 -2.94
CA TRP A 162 3.93 13.42 -2.84
C TRP A 162 3.15 12.29 -3.51
N ARG A 163 3.85 11.33 -4.12
CA ARG A 163 3.19 10.14 -4.66
C ARG A 163 2.43 9.35 -3.61
N LEU A 164 1.37 8.65 -4.02
CA LEU A 164 0.66 7.70 -3.17
C LEU A 164 1.57 6.54 -2.75
N ARG A 165 1.82 6.44 -1.44
CA ARG A 165 2.69 5.43 -0.82
C ARG A 165 2.23 5.15 0.61
N THR A 166 2.29 3.89 1.04
CA THR A 166 1.92 3.51 2.42
C THR A 166 2.99 3.95 3.43
N THR A 167 2.65 4.00 4.72
CA THR A 167 3.63 4.27 5.79
C THR A 167 4.69 3.16 5.87
N PHE A 168 4.31 1.90 5.59
CA PHE A 168 5.23 0.76 5.52
C PHE A 168 6.31 0.96 4.47
N HIS A 169 5.92 1.28 3.23
CA HIS A 169 6.86 1.48 2.14
C HIS A 169 7.69 2.76 2.30
N ARG A 170 7.13 3.85 2.85
CA ARG A 170 7.90 5.05 3.23
C ARG A 170 9.00 4.76 4.25
N GLY A 171 8.81 3.77 5.11
CA GLY A 171 9.84 3.28 6.05
C GLY A 171 10.92 2.41 5.41
N GLU A 172 10.98 2.35 4.06
CA GLU A 172 11.91 1.52 3.29
C GLU A 172 11.83 0.02 3.62
N ARG A 173 10.61 -0.46 3.91
CA ARG A 173 10.29 -1.87 4.10
C ARG A 173 9.43 -2.36 2.95
N TYR A 174 9.68 -3.60 2.51
CA TYR A 174 9.06 -4.19 1.33
C TYR A 174 8.49 -5.60 1.61
N ARG A 175 8.97 -6.30 2.65
CA ARG A 175 8.52 -7.67 2.96
C ARG A 175 7.29 -7.69 3.88
N ILE A 176 6.10 -7.67 3.31
CA ILE A 176 4.82 -7.71 4.05
C ILE A 176 4.64 -9.03 4.81
N SER A 177 5.13 -10.14 4.28
CA SER A 177 5.20 -11.42 5.00
C SER A 177 5.96 -11.31 6.34
N GLU A 178 6.99 -10.46 6.45
CA GLU A 178 7.68 -10.24 7.72
C GLU A 178 6.85 -9.37 8.67
N PHE A 179 6.16 -8.35 8.15
CA PHE A 179 5.20 -7.56 8.92
C PHE A 179 4.12 -8.44 9.57
N THR A 180 3.49 -9.33 8.79
CA THR A 180 2.45 -10.22 9.31
C THR A 180 3.01 -11.28 10.27
N ARG A 181 4.16 -11.87 9.96
CA ARG A 181 4.74 -12.98 10.74
C ARG A 181 5.39 -12.52 12.04
N ALA A 182 6.03 -11.36 12.07
CA ALA A 182 6.80 -10.87 13.22
C ALA A 182 6.12 -9.69 13.91
N ASP A 183 5.87 -8.59 13.17
CA ASP A 183 5.42 -7.33 13.78
C ASP A 183 4.02 -7.43 14.35
N VAL A 184 3.06 -7.90 13.54
CA VAL A 184 1.66 -8.07 13.94
C VAL A 184 1.58 -8.98 15.16
N LYS A 185 2.32 -10.09 15.18
CA LYS A 185 2.34 -11.00 16.33
C LYS A 185 2.90 -10.35 17.59
N GLN A 186 3.93 -9.52 17.46
CA GLN A 186 4.51 -8.81 18.60
C GLN A 186 3.57 -7.72 19.14
N LEU A 187 2.97 -6.95 18.23
CA LEU A 187 2.01 -5.89 18.56
C LEU A 187 0.76 -6.48 19.21
N HIS A 188 0.22 -7.56 18.64
CA HIS A 188 -0.97 -8.23 19.16
C HIS A 188 -0.78 -8.70 20.60
N LYS A 189 0.37 -9.32 20.91
CA LYS A 189 0.72 -9.72 22.29
C LYS A 189 0.75 -8.56 23.28
N ARG A 190 1.22 -7.38 22.87
CA ARG A 190 1.34 -6.20 23.74
C ARG A 190 0.01 -5.45 23.86
N LEU A 191 -0.69 -5.27 22.75
CA LEU A 191 -1.92 -4.49 22.69
C LEU A 191 -3.13 -5.25 23.25
N SER A 192 -3.12 -6.59 23.24
CA SER A 192 -4.17 -7.40 23.88
C SER A 192 -4.30 -7.14 25.39
N ALA A 193 -3.28 -6.55 26.03
CA ALA A 193 -3.33 -6.18 27.45
C ALA A 193 -3.91 -4.77 27.70
N ILE A 194 -4.06 -3.95 26.65
CA ILE A 194 -4.43 -2.53 26.75
C ILE A 194 -5.78 -2.26 26.06
N THR A 195 -6.06 -2.99 24.98
CA THR A 195 -7.33 -2.93 24.25
C THR A 195 -8.45 -3.55 25.08
N SER A 196 -9.66 -3.01 24.94
CA SER A 196 -10.83 -3.54 25.65
C SER A 196 -11.38 -4.78 24.96
N HIS A 197 -11.22 -4.82 23.63
CA HIS A 197 -11.55 -5.95 22.78
C HIS A 197 -10.32 -6.83 22.49
N TYR A 198 -10.47 -8.15 22.65
CA TYR A 198 -9.46 -9.11 22.18
C TYR A 198 -9.68 -9.41 20.70
N PHE A 199 -8.72 -9.02 19.85
CA PHE A 199 -8.77 -9.26 18.41
C PHE A 199 -8.39 -10.71 18.09
N ASP A 200 -9.33 -11.54 17.65
CA ASP A 200 -9.02 -12.85 17.09
C ASP A 200 -8.50 -12.70 15.65
N LEU A 201 -7.18 -12.77 15.48
CA LEU A 201 -6.55 -12.59 14.16
C LEU A 201 -6.84 -13.72 13.17
N THR A 202 -7.51 -14.79 13.59
CA THR A 202 -7.99 -15.85 12.67
C THR A 202 -9.31 -15.47 11.99
N VAL A 203 -10.03 -14.49 12.54
CA VAL A 203 -11.25 -13.92 11.96
C VAL A 203 -10.86 -12.75 11.05
N PRO A 204 -11.11 -12.81 9.72
CA PRO A 204 -10.64 -11.79 8.78
C PRO A 204 -11.05 -10.36 9.15
N GLU A 205 -12.29 -10.17 9.60
CA GLU A 205 -12.83 -8.85 9.95
C GLU A 205 -12.09 -8.26 11.17
N GLN A 206 -11.76 -9.10 12.15
CA GLN A 206 -11.01 -8.67 13.35
C GLN A 206 -9.53 -8.45 13.03
N ASN A 207 -8.94 -9.28 12.16
CA ASN A 207 -7.56 -9.09 11.70
C ASN A 207 -7.42 -7.75 10.94
N GLY A 208 -8.37 -7.45 10.05
CA GLY A 208 -8.43 -6.16 9.36
C GLY A 208 -8.62 -4.97 10.32
N ALA A 209 -9.55 -5.09 11.28
CA ALA A 209 -9.76 -4.07 12.32
C ALA A 209 -8.49 -3.83 13.14
N PHE A 210 -7.73 -4.88 13.46
CA PHE A 210 -6.45 -4.77 14.15
C PHE A 210 -5.42 -3.99 13.32
N PHE A 211 -5.31 -4.26 12.00
CA PHE A 211 -4.41 -3.48 11.14
C PHE A 211 -4.80 -2.00 11.05
N ASN A 212 -6.10 -1.71 10.96
CA ASN A 212 -6.59 -0.34 10.93
C ASN A 212 -6.31 0.40 12.27
N LEU A 213 -6.45 -0.29 13.40
CA LEU A 213 -6.05 0.22 14.71
C LEU A 213 -4.54 0.59 14.72
N LEU A 214 -3.68 -0.32 14.25
CA LEU A 214 -2.24 -0.07 14.16
C LEU A 214 -1.90 1.17 13.31
N GLN A 215 -2.54 1.30 12.14
CA GLN A 215 -2.37 2.45 11.24
C GLN A 215 -2.76 3.76 11.92
N HIS A 216 -3.92 3.80 12.58
CA HIS A 216 -4.40 5.03 13.24
C HIS A 216 -3.54 5.42 14.45
N HIS A 217 -2.89 4.46 15.11
CA HIS A 217 -1.93 4.72 16.19
C HIS A 217 -0.49 4.93 15.70
N GLY A 218 -0.29 5.04 14.37
CA GLY A 218 0.97 5.48 13.77
C GLY A 218 2.00 4.38 13.53
N TYR A 219 1.62 3.10 13.67
CA TYR A 219 2.49 2.02 13.25
C TYR A 219 2.57 1.97 11.71
N PRO A 220 3.76 1.80 11.10
CA PRO A 220 3.87 1.64 9.66
C PRO A 220 3.17 0.37 9.15
N THR A 221 2.11 0.52 8.35
CA THR A 221 1.32 -0.60 7.80
C THR A 221 1.24 -0.51 6.26
N PRO A 222 0.94 -1.63 5.56
CA PRO A 222 0.69 -1.62 4.10
C PRO A 222 -0.70 -1.04 3.74
N LEU A 223 -1.22 -0.14 4.58
CA LEU A 223 -2.49 0.53 4.41
C LEU A 223 -2.28 1.96 3.92
N LEU A 224 -3.26 2.46 3.18
CA LEU A 224 -3.36 3.85 2.77
C LEU A 224 -4.76 4.38 3.06
N ASP A 225 -4.83 5.44 3.84
CA ASP A 225 -6.10 6.01 4.30
C ASP A 225 -6.73 6.94 3.25
N TRP A 226 -8.03 6.83 3.10
CA TRP A 226 -8.90 7.65 2.28
C TRP A 226 -10.11 8.08 3.09
N SER A 227 -10.86 9.03 2.56
CA SER A 227 -12.09 9.55 3.14
C SER A 227 -13.19 9.56 2.08
N TYR A 228 -14.41 9.21 2.47
CA TYR A 228 -15.59 9.44 1.64
C TYR A 228 -15.90 10.94 1.47
N SER A 229 -15.48 11.78 2.42
CA SER A 229 -15.66 13.21 2.35
C SER A 229 -14.47 13.93 1.69
N PRO A 230 -14.70 14.73 0.63
CA PRO A 230 -13.68 15.61 0.05
C PRO A 230 -13.22 16.69 1.03
N TYR A 231 -14.11 17.12 1.93
CA TYR A 231 -13.81 18.15 2.92
C TYR A 231 -12.96 17.63 4.08
N VAL A 232 -13.18 16.39 4.51
CA VAL A 232 -12.27 15.73 5.47
C VAL A 232 -10.89 15.53 4.83
N ALA A 233 -10.81 15.12 3.56
CA ALA A 233 -9.55 15.06 2.84
C ALA A 233 -8.86 16.44 2.80
N ALA A 234 -9.59 17.51 2.46
CA ALA A 234 -9.06 18.87 2.49
C ALA A 234 -8.51 19.27 3.87
N PHE A 235 -9.22 18.94 4.96
CA PHE A 235 -8.72 19.16 6.33
C PHE A 235 -7.35 18.53 6.55
N PHE A 236 -7.16 17.26 6.16
CA PHE A 236 -5.87 16.59 6.27
C PHE A 236 -4.78 17.21 5.39
N ALA A 237 -5.16 17.75 4.23
CA ALA A 237 -4.24 18.44 3.34
C ALA A 237 -3.74 19.76 3.96
N PHE A 238 -4.63 20.56 4.55
CA PHE A 238 -4.33 21.89 5.09
C PHE A 238 -3.78 21.90 6.52
N ARG A 239 -4.20 20.99 7.40
CA ARG A 239 -3.89 21.03 8.85
C ARG A 239 -2.39 21.09 9.18
N GLY A 240 -1.54 20.55 8.30
CA GLY A 240 -0.09 20.51 8.50
C GLY A 240 0.64 21.80 8.14
N TRP A 241 -0.05 22.79 7.58
CA TRP A 241 0.51 24.10 7.22
C TRP A 241 0.41 25.08 8.39
N PRO A 242 1.38 26.00 8.54
CA PRO A 242 1.33 27.00 9.60
C PRO A 242 0.19 27.99 9.35
N ILE A 243 -0.30 28.60 10.43
CA ILE A 243 -1.26 29.70 10.36
C ILE A 243 -0.65 30.86 9.58
N ASN A 244 -1.45 31.56 8.77
CA ASN A 244 -1.01 32.68 7.92
C ASN A 244 0.12 32.33 6.95
N TYR A 245 0.13 31.09 6.47
CA TYR A 245 1.12 30.62 5.51
C TYR A 245 1.11 31.46 4.21
N SER A 246 2.29 31.89 3.76
CA SER A 246 2.48 32.81 2.62
C SER A 246 3.42 32.30 1.54
N GLY A 247 3.87 31.03 1.62
CA GLY A 247 4.73 30.39 0.62
C GLY A 247 3.98 29.95 -0.64
N GLU A 248 4.68 29.37 -1.62
CA GLU A 248 4.14 29.09 -2.96
C GLU A 248 3.68 27.64 -3.14
N GLU A 249 3.81 26.82 -2.10
CA GLU A 249 3.44 25.42 -2.16
C GLU A 249 1.92 25.21 -2.24
N ASN A 250 1.55 24.03 -2.74
CA ASN A 250 0.16 23.60 -2.85
C ASN A 250 -0.07 22.40 -1.94
N VAL A 251 -1.29 22.33 -1.39
CA VAL A 251 -1.84 21.06 -0.89
C VAL A 251 -2.35 20.24 -2.06
N ARG A 252 -2.39 18.93 -1.90
CA ARG A 252 -2.96 18.02 -2.90
C ARG A 252 -4.14 17.24 -2.32
N ILE A 253 -5.19 17.10 -3.12
CA ILE A 253 -6.32 16.20 -2.84
C ILE A 253 -6.43 15.22 -4.01
N TYR A 254 -6.23 13.94 -3.73
CA TYR A 254 -6.46 12.87 -4.69
C TYR A 254 -7.94 12.49 -4.74
N LEU A 255 -8.42 12.13 -5.91
CA LEU A 255 -9.74 11.57 -6.16
C LEU A 255 -9.57 10.21 -6.83
N PHE A 256 -9.94 9.14 -6.14
CA PHE A 256 -9.88 7.77 -6.63
C PHE A 256 -11.27 7.27 -7.00
N ASN A 257 -11.49 6.89 -8.26
CA ASN A 257 -12.77 6.40 -8.78
C ASN A 257 -13.06 4.99 -8.27
N ASN A 258 -13.53 4.93 -7.03
CA ASN A 258 -13.78 3.69 -6.31
C ASN A 258 -14.89 2.87 -6.96
N LYS A 259 -15.96 3.51 -7.45
CA LYS A 259 -17.01 2.79 -8.16
C LYS A 259 -16.45 2.01 -9.35
N ALA A 260 -15.71 2.67 -10.23
CA ALA A 260 -15.15 2.01 -11.40
C ALA A 260 -14.11 0.93 -11.02
N TRP A 261 -13.33 1.17 -9.95
CA TRP A 261 -12.37 0.19 -9.45
C TRP A 261 -13.05 -1.08 -8.94
N LEU A 262 -14.09 -0.93 -8.11
CA LEU A 262 -14.88 -2.05 -7.56
C LEU A 262 -15.63 -2.82 -8.65
N ASP A 263 -16.14 -2.13 -9.67
CA ASP A 263 -16.84 -2.75 -10.80
C ASP A 263 -15.89 -3.60 -11.67
N LYS A 264 -14.57 -3.30 -11.68
CA LYS A 264 -13.57 -3.94 -12.55
C LYS A 264 -12.68 -4.96 -11.86
N TYR A 265 -12.28 -4.70 -10.61
CA TYR A 265 -11.25 -5.45 -9.91
C TYR A 265 -11.79 -6.16 -8.67
N PRO A 266 -11.39 -7.41 -8.41
CA PRO A 266 -11.75 -8.11 -7.18
C PRO A 266 -11.05 -7.48 -5.97
N GLN A 267 -11.73 -7.48 -4.82
CA GLN A 267 -11.17 -7.03 -3.55
C GLN A 267 -10.61 -8.22 -2.78
N ILE A 268 -9.29 -8.24 -2.61
CA ILE A 268 -8.55 -9.40 -2.09
C ILE A 268 -8.16 -9.12 -0.64
N GLN A 269 -8.61 -9.96 0.29
CA GLN A 269 -8.31 -9.82 1.71
C GLN A 269 -6.87 -10.20 2.07
N ASN A 270 -6.23 -11.07 1.28
CA ASN A 270 -4.81 -11.36 1.42
C ASN A 270 -4.01 -10.10 1.08
N ILE A 271 -3.25 -9.59 2.04
CA ILE A 271 -2.47 -8.35 1.93
C ILE A 271 -1.10 -8.54 1.26
N ASP A 272 -0.69 -9.79 1.03
CA ASP A 272 0.58 -10.14 0.36
C ASP A 272 0.38 -11.27 -0.67
N PRO A 273 -0.52 -11.08 -1.67
CA PRO A 273 -0.71 -12.05 -2.74
C PRO A 273 0.52 -12.06 -3.67
N PRO A 274 0.73 -13.12 -4.47
CA PRO A 274 1.91 -13.26 -5.33
C PRO A 274 1.98 -12.30 -6.53
N TYR A 275 1.06 -11.35 -6.62
CA TYR A 275 0.96 -10.40 -7.70
C TYR A 275 0.69 -8.99 -7.17
N PRO A 276 1.06 -7.95 -7.94
CA PRO A 276 0.67 -6.56 -7.66
C PRO A 276 -0.83 -6.41 -7.45
N HIS A 277 -1.24 -5.91 -6.29
CA HIS A 277 -2.64 -5.69 -5.97
C HIS A 277 -2.88 -4.38 -5.21
N LEU A 278 -4.07 -3.84 -5.40
CA LEU A 278 -4.63 -2.73 -4.65
C LEU A 278 -6.11 -3.06 -4.41
N SER A 279 -6.51 -3.18 -3.15
CA SER A 279 -7.88 -3.48 -2.78
C SER A 279 -8.40 -2.46 -1.78
N VAL A 280 -9.64 -2.02 -1.98
CA VAL A 280 -10.41 -1.15 -1.11
C VAL A 280 -11.06 -2.02 -0.05
N MET A 281 -10.86 -1.68 1.21
CA MET A 281 -11.34 -2.42 2.38
C MET A 281 -12.03 -1.47 3.35
N GLU A 282 -13.24 -1.86 3.76
CA GLU A 282 -13.93 -1.26 4.89
C GLU A 282 -13.73 -2.15 6.11
N PHE A 283 -13.00 -1.62 7.09
CA PHE A 283 -12.78 -2.31 8.35
C PHE A 283 -13.86 -1.93 9.35
N ILE A 284 -14.30 -2.89 10.15
CA ILE A 284 -15.20 -2.62 11.26
C ILE A 284 -14.51 -1.76 12.31
N ALA A 285 -15.23 -0.77 12.85
CA ALA A 285 -14.71 0.14 13.87
C ALA A 285 -14.75 -0.53 15.26
N ILE A 286 -13.72 -1.32 15.57
CA ILE A 286 -13.50 -1.86 16.92
C ILE A 286 -12.42 -1.02 17.61
N ASP A 287 -12.73 -0.46 18.78
CA ASP A 287 -11.80 0.37 19.58
C ASP A 287 -11.15 1.53 18.77
N ASN A 288 -11.84 2.02 17.75
CA ASN A 288 -11.32 3.03 16.82
C ASN A 288 -12.30 4.20 16.62
N PRO A 289 -12.32 5.17 17.55
CA PRO A 289 -13.28 6.28 17.51
C PRO A 289 -13.03 7.26 16.35
N ARG A 290 -11.90 7.14 15.65
CA ARG A 290 -11.52 8.03 14.54
C ARG A 290 -12.19 7.65 13.22
N LEU A 291 -12.59 6.39 13.04
CA LEU A 291 -13.06 5.86 11.76
C LEU A 291 -14.31 6.59 11.26
N VAL A 292 -15.31 6.78 12.12
CA VAL A 292 -16.59 7.40 11.76
C VAL A 292 -16.45 8.91 11.48
N PRO A 293 -15.85 9.74 12.36
CA PRO A 293 -15.71 11.18 12.09
C PRO A 293 -14.89 11.48 10.84
N GLN A 294 -13.84 10.69 10.60
CA GLN A 294 -12.99 10.86 9.42
C GLN A 294 -13.62 10.30 8.14
N GLN A 295 -14.80 9.67 8.23
CA GLN A 295 -15.44 8.95 7.13
C GLN A 295 -14.45 8.02 6.43
N ALA A 296 -13.65 7.33 7.24
CA ALA A 296 -12.44 6.68 6.81
C ALA A 296 -12.73 5.39 6.04
N ILE A 297 -11.94 5.19 5.00
CA ILE A 297 -11.88 3.97 4.19
C ILE A 297 -10.43 3.76 3.81
N THR A 298 -10.03 2.50 3.62
CA THR A 298 -8.63 2.16 3.48
C THR A 298 -8.41 1.37 2.21
N THR A 299 -7.31 1.63 1.52
CA THR A 299 -6.78 0.69 0.53
C THR A 299 -5.64 -0.12 1.13
N VAL A 300 -5.66 -1.42 0.88
CA VAL A 300 -4.59 -2.38 1.16
C VAL A 300 -3.79 -2.62 -0.11
N THR A 301 -2.48 -2.66 -0.01
CA THR A 301 -1.63 -2.94 -1.18
C THR A 301 -0.27 -3.50 -0.81
N ASN A 302 0.27 -4.33 -1.69
CA ASN A 302 1.67 -4.76 -1.67
C ASN A 302 2.60 -3.92 -2.54
N LEU A 303 2.17 -2.73 -2.98
CA LEU A 303 2.91 -1.90 -3.93
C LEU A 303 3.63 -0.73 -3.24
N ASP A 304 4.91 -0.56 -3.58
CA ASP A 304 5.66 0.66 -3.25
C ASP A 304 5.18 1.85 -4.07
N ASP A 305 4.90 1.62 -5.36
CA ASP A 305 4.48 2.63 -6.32
C ASP A 305 3.02 2.43 -6.74
N ILE A 306 2.11 2.93 -5.90
CA ILE A 306 0.66 2.75 -6.07
C ILE A 306 0.19 3.46 -7.34
N GLU A 307 0.72 4.65 -7.62
CA GLU A 307 0.31 5.44 -8.78
C GLU A 307 0.68 4.77 -10.10
N ALA A 308 1.90 4.24 -10.22
CA ALA A 308 2.30 3.52 -11.43
C ALA A 308 1.36 2.35 -11.75
N TYR A 309 0.93 1.61 -10.71
CA TYR A 309 -0.02 0.52 -10.89
C TYR A 309 -1.40 1.01 -11.34
N ILE A 310 -1.95 2.04 -10.68
CA ILE A 310 -3.26 2.58 -11.06
C ILE A 310 -3.22 3.15 -12.49
N LEU A 311 -2.15 3.86 -12.86
CA LEU A 311 -1.99 4.43 -14.20
C LEU A 311 -1.86 3.34 -15.29
N ASP A 312 -1.13 2.26 -15.03
CA ASP A 312 -1.06 1.09 -15.92
C ASP A 312 -2.46 0.45 -16.13
N LYS A 313 -3.26 0.35 -15.06
CA LYS A 313 -4.64 -0.14 -15.16
C LYS A 313 -5.52 0.82 -15.96
N GLN A 314 -5.40 2.12 -15.70
CA GLN A 314 -6.15 3.17 -16.40
C GLN A 314 -5.88 3.16 -17.90
N GLU A 315 -4.62 3.02 -18.31
CA GLU A 315 -4.23 2.90 -19.73
C GLU A 315 -4.85 1.65 -20.37
N LYS A 316 -4.73 0.49 -19.72
CA LYS A 316 -5.25 -0.79 -20.26
C LYS A 316 -6.76 -0.84 -20.35
N ASP A 317 -7.45 -0.25 -19.38
CA ASP A 317 -8.91 -0.28 -19.33
C ASP A 317 -9.56 0.86 -20.12
N GLY A 318 -8.81 1.94 -20.41
CA GLY A 318 -9.38 3.18 -20.94
C GLY A 318 -10.32 3.87 -19.94
N ILE A 319 -10.12 3.66 -18.63
CA ILE A 319 -10.96 4.19 -17.55
C ILE A 319 -10.09 5.05 -16.63
N GLU A 320 -10.53 6.27 -16.35
CA GLU A 320 -9.83 7.16 -15.44
C GLU A 320 -10.10 6.80 -13.97
N TYR A 321 -9.08 6.23 -13.30
CA TYR A 321 -9.19 5.76 -11.92
C TYR A 321 -8.68 6.77 -10.89
N ILE A 322 -7.76 7.67 -11.24
CA ILE A 322 -7.15 8.60 -10.28
C ILE A 322 -6.98 10.00 -10.87
N LYS A 323 -7.31 11.01 -10.07
CA LYS A 323 -7.04 12.43 -10.32
C LYS A 323 -6.39 13.07 -9.11
N ALA A 324 -5.80 14.24 -9.32
CA ALA A 324 -5.34 15.11 -8.24
C ALA A 324 -5.79 16.55 -8.49
N ILE A 325 -6.15 17.25 -7.41
CA ILE A 325 -6.41 18.68 -7.39
C ILE A 325 -5.36 19.33 -6.49
N ASP A 326 -4.70 20.36 -6.99
CA ASP A 326 -3.72 21.14 -6.25
C ASP A 326 -4.33 22.51 -5.89
N ILE A 327 -4.31 22.84 -4.60
CA ILE A 327 -4.83 24.11 -4.08
C ILE A 327 -3.71 24.84 -3.37
N SER A 328 -3.60 26.16 -3.57
CA SER A 328 -2.57 26.95 -2.89
C SER A 328 -2.67 26.80 -1.38
N ALA A 329 -1.57 26.46 -0.73
CA ALA A 329 -1.53 26.35 0.73
C ALA A 329 -1.77 27.71 1.43
N LYS A 330 -1.67 28.84 0.70
CA LYS A 330 -2.05 30.18 1.19
C LYS A 330 -3.54 30.28 1.53
N GLU A 331 -4.38 29.45 0.91
CA GLU A 331 -5.82 29.44 1.15
C GLU A 331 -6.21 28.70 2.43
N ARG A 332 -5.22 28.23 3.21
CA ARG A 332 -5.41 27.52 4.48
C ARG A 332 -6.46 28.20 5.37
N GLU A 333 -6.37 29.51 5.60
CA GLU A 333 -7.26 30.17 6.56
C GLU A 333 -8.72 30.15 6.10
N ILE A 334 -8.96 30.40 4.81
CA ILE A 334 -10.31 30.36 4.22
C ILE A 334 -10.84 28.92 4.26
N ALA A 335 -10.02 27.95 3.83
CA ALA A 335 -10.40 26.54 3.81
C ALA A 335 -10.70 26.00 5.21
N MET A 336 -9.79 26.18 6.17
CA MET A 336 -9.94 25.72 7.55
C MET A 336 -11.10 26.42 8.27
N SER A 337 -11.39 27.68 7.93
CA SER A 337 -12.57 28.37 8.45
C SER A 337 -13.89 27.75 7.95
N ASP A 338 -14.00 27.48 6.65
CA ASP A 338 -15.17 26.83 6.07
C ASP A 338 -15.37 25.43 6.64
N LEU A 339 -14.30 24.64 6.70
CA LEU A 339 -14.32 23.27 7.24
C LEU A 339 -14.82 23.25 8.69
N ARG A 340 -14.41 24.22 9.51
CA ARG A 340 -14.90 24.39 10.87
C ARG A 340 -16.41 24.68 10.91
N PHE A 341 -16.95 25.49 10.00
CA PHE A 341 -18.41 25.69 9.90
C PHE A 341 -19.16 24.42 9.46
N MET A 342 -18.49 23.52 8.76
CA MET A 342 -19.00 22.18 8.41
C MET A 342 -18.84 21.15 9.55
N GLY A 343 -18.29 21.55 10.70
CA GLY A 343 -18.04 20.65 11.84
C GLY A 343 -16.78 19.79 11.69
N ILE A 344 -15.93 20.07 10.71
CA ILE A 344 -14.68 19.35 10.46
C ILE A 344 -13.55 20.10 11.18
N THR A 345 -13.15 19.57 12.34
CA THR A 345 -12.18 20.18 13.25
C THR A 345 -11.21 19.13 13.80
N ALA A 346 -10.09 19.55 14.41
CA ALA A 346 -9.19 18.60 15.04
C ALA A 346 -9.85 17.81 16.19
N GLY A 347 -10.75 18.42 16.98
CA GLY A 347 -11.45 17.73 18.07
C GLY A 347 -12.47 16.70 17.58
N SER A 348 -13.11 16.94 16.43
CA SER A 348 -14.00 15.94 15.82
C SER A 348 -13.23 14.82 15.12
N MET A 349 -12.16 15.15 14.38
CA MET A 349 -11.34 14.16 13.66
C MET A 349 -10.48 13.29 14.59
N PHE A 350 -10.07 13.82 15.75
CA PHE A 350 -9.32 13.10 16.78
C PHE A 350 -10.07 13.19 18.11
N PRO A 351 -11.00 12.26 18.41
CA PRO A 351 -11.74 12.24 19.66
C PRO A 351 -10.84 11.86 20.86
N SER A 352 -9.93 12.75 21.22
CA SER A 352 -8.95 12.60 22.28
C SER A 352 -8.64 13.97 22.90
N ILE A 353 -7.96 13.94 24.06
CA ILE A 353 -7.46 15.15 24.71
C ILE A 353 -6.59 15.96 23.74
N ASP A 354 -5.71 15.27 22.99
CA ASP A 354 -4.83 15.92 22.01
C ASP A 354 -5.61 16.63 20.91
N GLY A 355 -6.68 16.02 20.38
CA GLY A 355 -7.50 16.64 19.33
C GLY A 355 -8.25 17.87 19.82
N VAL A 356 -8.79 17.83 21.04
CA VAL A 356 -9.44 18.99 21.67
C VAL A 356 -8.44 20.13 21.92
N CYS A 357 -7.26 19.80 22.44
CA CYS A 357 -6.20 20.79 22.66
C CYS A 357 -5.68 21.38 21.34
N GLU A 358 -5.55 20.58 20.29
CA GLU A 358 -5.20 21.05 18.95
C GLU A 358 -6.23 22.03 18.41
N GLU A 359 -7.52 21.69 18.47
CA GLU A 359 -8.61 22.56 18.00
C GLU A 359 -8.63 23.90 18.76
N LEU A 360 -8.57 23.87 20.10
CA LEU A 360 -8.57 25.09 20.90
C LEU A 360 -7.32 25.93 20.68
N ARG A 361 -6.17 25.31 20.40
CA ARG A 361 -4.94 26.02 20.01
C ARG A 361 -5.15 26.74 18.68
N GLU A 362 -5.68 26.05 17.67
CA GLU A 362 -5.99 26.68 16.38
C GLU A 362 -7.03 27.80 16.53
N ARG A 363 -7.99 27.69 17.44
CA ARG A 363 -9.00 28.74 17.64
C ARG A 363 -8.45 29.96 18.38
N ASN A 364 -7.67 29.75 19.44
CA ASN A 364 -7.32 30.82 20.38
C ASN A 364 -6.02 31.55 20.02
N PHE A 365 -5.17 30.94 19.18
CA PHE A 365 -3.84 31.46 18.86
C PHE A 365 -3.65 31.83 17.38
N VAL A 366 -4.71 31.80 16.56
CA VAL A 366 -4.75 32.52 15.27
C VAL A 366 -4.91 34.00 15.59
N ARG A 367 -3.79 34.72 15.71
CA ARG A 367 -3.73 36.18 15.79
C ARG A 367 -3.02 36.75 14.59
#